data_AF-A0A9E6ZUS6-F1
#
_entry.id   AF-A0A9E6ZUS6-F1
#
_cell.length_a   1.000
_cell.length_b   1.000
_cell.length_c   1.000
_cell.angle_alpha   90.00
_cell.angle_beta   90.00
_cell.angle_gamma   90.00
#
_symmetry.space_group_name_H-M   'P 1'
#
loop_
_entity.id
_entity.type
_entity.pdbx_description
1 polymer ?
#
loop_
_entity_poly.entity_id
_entity_poly.type
_entity_poly.pdbx_seq_one_letter_code
_entity_poly.pdbx_strand_id
1 'polypeptide(L)'
;MKKILLLLLFIISASGYSQKAIYENNAFESLSKHHKKIAILPFTAKLELKDQEGISEDKMKKLQEHEGYEVQNALETYFLKKRRRKDYIVDFQDIKNTNALLTKNGINSDNIDIYTTQELCNILGVDAVINGNLTLNALISKGVSTSYDLISFITGKSDYGRIAIKISDGNTGKLLWKYEKAITRKSGKNTFAIIEDMMKKITRKFPYDKEKIKVKEKNKQ
;
A
#
# COMPACT_ATOMS: atom_id res chain seq x y z
N MET A 1 8.22 7.51 50.72
CA MET A 1 7.30 8.17 49.76
C MET A 1 8.02 8.85 48.60
N LYS A 2 9.05 9.70 48.83
CA LYS A 2 9.82 10.37 47.74
C LYS A 2 10.44 9.41 46.70
N LYS A 3 10.94 8.24 47.14
CA LYS A 3 11.52 7.22 46.25
C LYS A 3 10.49 6.50 45.35
N ILE A 4 9.24 6.38 45.81
CA ILE A 4 8.13 5.79 45.03
C ILE A 4 7.63 6.78 43.97
N LEU A 5 7.61 8.07 44.30
CA LEU A 5 7.24 9.14 43.36
C LEU A 5 8.23 9.26 42.19
N LEU A 6 9.54 9.09 42.46
CA LEU A 6 10.60 9.07 41.44
C LEU A 6 10.49 7.86 40.50
N LEU A 7 10.06 6.70 41.00
CA LEU A 7 9.88 5.50 40.18
C LEU A 7 8.68 5.63 39.22
N LEU A 8 7.58 6.25 39.68
CA LEU A 8 6.41 6.57 38.86
C LEU A 8 6.74 7.59 37.75
N LEU A 9 7.58 8.58 38.03
CA LEU A 9 8.02 9.57 37.03
C LEU A 9 8.87 8.93 35.91
N PHE A 10 9.68 7.92 36.25
CA PHE A 10 10.52 7.21 35.28
C PHE A 10 9.69 6.31 34.35
N ILE A 11 8.62 5.70 34.85
CA ILE A 11 7.73 4.84 34.05
C ILE A 11 6.89 5.65 33.05
N ILE A 12 6.48 6.88 33.39
CA ILE A 12 5.76 7.78 32.48
C ILE A 12 6.64 8.25 31.32
N SER A 13 7.97 8.29 31.51
CA SER A 13 8.94 8.70 30.49
C SER A 13 9.20 7.60 29.44
N ALA A 14 8.85 6.34 29.75
CA ALA A 14 9.09 5.20 28.87
C ALA A 14 7.90 4.89 27.92
N SER A 15 6.72 5.47 28.15
CA SER A 15 5.56 5.29 27.27
C SER A 15 5.58 6.28 26.12
N GLY A 16 6.26 5.94 25.02
CA GLY A 16 6.21 6.81 23.84
C GLY A 16 6.89 6.40 22.54
N TYR A 17 7.54 5.25 22.41
CA TYR A 17 8.04 4.81 21.09
C TYR A 17 6.95 4.08 20.32
N SER A 18 5.96 4.83 19.83
CA SER A 18 5.07 4.34 18.77
C SER A 18 5.94 4.09 17.54
N GLN A 19 6.08 2.82 17.14
CA GLN A 19 6.74 2.46 15.88
C GLN A 19 6.09 3.26 14.76
N LYS A 20 6.86 4.15 14.12
CA LYS A 20 6.35 4.93 12.99
C LYS A 20 5.94 3.95 11.90
N ALA A 21 4.64 3.82 11.69
CA ALA A 21 4.08 3.01 10.61
C ALA A 21 4.53 3.48 9.21
N ILE A 22 5.11 4.68 9.12
CA ILE A 22 5.60 5.33 7.91
C ILE A 22 7.12 5.45 7.96
N TYR A 23 7.77 4.93 6.92
CA TYR A 23 9.14 5.22 6.55
C TYR A 23 9.16 6.24 5.40
N GLU A 24 10.05 7.22 5.47
CA GLU A 24 10.33 8.18 4.40
C GLU A 24 11.85 8.29 4.28
N ASN A 25 12.37 8.19 3.06
CA ASN A 25 13.79 8.29 2.79
C ASN A 25 14.28 9.74 3.05
N ASN A 26 15.42 9.90 3.72
CA ASN A 26 15.98 11.23 3.99
C ASN A 26 16.30 12.02 2.71
N ALA A 27 16.63 11.32 1.61
CA ALA A 27 16.88 11.91 0.30
C ALA A 27 15.61 12.01 -0.58
N PHE A 28 14.41 11.84 -0.01
CA PHE A 28 13.16 11.88 -0.78
C PHE A 28 13.04 13.12 -1.66
N GLU A 29 13.32 14.31 -1.11
CA GLU A 29 13.14 15.58 -1.82
C GLU A 29 14.07 15.70 -3.04
N SER A 30 15.32 15.26 -2.93
CA SER A 30 16.27 15.32 -4.04
C SER A 30 15.98 14.25 -5.09
N LEU A 31 15.62 13.03 -4.66
CA LEU A 31 15.30 11.92 -5.56
C LEU A 31 14.00 12.16 -6.34
N SER A 32 12.98 12.70 -5.67
CA SER A 32 11.64 12.88 -6.28
C SER A 32 11.42 14.24 -6.97
N LYS A 33 12.41 15.13 -6.97
CA LYS A 33 12.29 16.52 -7.45
C LYS A 33 11.69 16.65 -8.85
N HIS A 34 11.99 15.70 -9.72
CA HIS A 34 11.59 15.71 -11.13
C HIS A 34 10.47 14.72 -11.45
N HIS A 35 9.91 14.03 -10.45
CA HIS A 35 8.83 13.07 -10.66
C HIS A 35 7.59 13.78 -11.18
N LYS A 36 7.03 13.27 -12.26
CA LYS A 36 5.80 13.75 -12.90
C LYS A 36 4.80 12.63 -13.07
N LYS A 37 5.23 11.40 -13.34
CA LYS A 37 4.35 10.26 -13.60
C LYS A 37 4.73 9.07 -12.73
N ILE A 38 3.74 8.46 -12.09
CA ILE A 38 3.90 7.29 -11.22
C ILE A 38 2.99 6.17 -11.67
N ALA A 39 3.50 4.94 -11.81
CA ALA A 39 2.67 3.77 -12.05
C ALA A 39 2.30 3.08 -10.73
N ILE A 40 1.16 2.40 -10.71
CA ILE A 40 0.76 1.51 -9.62
C ILE A 40 0.85 0.09 -10.18
N LEU A 41 1.73 -0.74 -9.62
CA LEU A 41 1.87 -2.14 -10.00
C LEU A 41 0.79 -2.99 -9.30
N PRO A 42 0.46 -4.18 -9.84
CA PRO A 42 -0.31 -5.17 -9.09
C PRO A 42 0.39 -5.49 -7.76
N PHE A 43 -0.39 -5.63 -6.69
CA PHE A 43 0.18 -5.93 -5.37
C PHE A 43 0.44 -7.43 -5.21
N THR A 44 1.52 -7.79 -4.51
CA THR A 44 1.79 -9.18 -4.17
C THR A 44 0.89 -9.60 -3.00
N ALA A 45 -0.13 -10.40 -3.27
CA ALA A 45 -1.02 -10.91 -2.24
C ALA A 45 -0.64 -12.32 -1.80
N LYS A 46 -0.76 -12.58 -0.50
CA LYS A 46 -0.64 -13.90 0.13
C LYS A 46 -1.92 -14.18 0.90
N LEU A 47 -2.53 -15.33 0.64
CA LEU A 47 -3.73 -15.78 1.33
C LEU A 47 -3.38 -16.85 2.37
N GLU A 48 -3.59 -16.54 3.64
CA GLU A 48 -3.43 -17.42 4.80
C GLU A 48 -4.82 -17.79 5.35
N LEU A 49 -5.64 -18.40 4.49
CA LEU A 49 -6.99 -18.85 4.87
C LEU A 49 -6.89 -19.99 5.89
N LYS A 50 -7.82 -20.06 6.84
CA LYS A 50 -7.78 -21.10 7.89
C LYS A 50 -8.03 -22.50 7.33
N ASP A 51 -8.89 -22.60 6.31
CA ASP A 51 -9.31 -23.86 5.71
C ASP A 51 -8.93 -23.87 4.23
N GLN A 52 -7.66 -24.17 3.94
CA GLN A 52 -7.15 -24.26 2.55
C GLN A 52 -7.42 -25.63 1.91
N GLU A 53 -7.91 -26.60 2.70
CA GLU A 53 -8.20 -27.95 2.24
C GLU A 53 -9.20 -27.93 1.07
N GLY A 54 -8.82 -28.53 -0.05
CA GLY A 54 -9.64 -28.58 -1.27
C GLY A 54 -9.51 -27.38 -2.21
N ILE A 55 -8.67 -26.38 -1.89
CA ILE A 55 -8.28 -25.33 -2.85
C ILE A 55 -7.03 -25.80 -3.59
N SER A 56 -7.13 -26.01 -4.91
CA SER A 56 -5.94 -26.31 -5.72
C SER A 56 -4.95 -25.15 -5.74
N GLU A 57 -3.67 -25.43 -5.93
CA GLU A 57 -2.61 -24.42 -6.02
C GLU A 57 -2.92 -23.36 -7.08
N ASP A 58 -3.36 -23.79 -8.27
CA ASP A 58 -3.79 -22.89 -9.36
C ASP A 58 -4.93 -21.96 -8.95
N LYS A 59 -5.90 -22.48 -8.19
CA LYS A 59 -7.02 -21.68 -7.69
C LYS A 59 -6.52 -20.69 -6.65
N MET A 60 -5.68 -21.12 -5.71
CA MET A 60 -5.08 -20.24 -4.70
C MET A 60 -4.29 -19.10 -5.35
N LYS A 61 -3.49 -19.42 -6.37
CA LYS A 61 -2.72 -18.45 -7.13
C LYS A 61 -3.61 -17.42 -7.81
N LYS A 62 -4.66 -17.85 -8.53
CA LYS A 62 -5.63 -16.93 -9.16
C LYS A 62 -6.31 -16.01 -8.15
N LEU A 63 -6.62 -16.53 -6.96
CA LEU A 63 -7.22 -15.72 -5.87
C LEU A 63 -6.25 -14.66 -5.36
N GLN A 64 -4.97 -15.02 -5.15
CA GLN A 64 -3.93 -14.06 -4.77
C GLN A 64 -3.73 -12.98 -5.83
N GLU A 65 -3.61 -13.38 -7.09
CA GLU A 65 -3.49 -12.43 -8.21
C GLU A 65 -4.67 -11.46 -8.25
N HIS A 66 -5.90 -11.98 -8.12
CA HIS A 66 -7.11 -11.17 -8.10
C HIS A 66 -7.09 -10.13 -6.97
N GLU A 67 -6.74 -10.51 -5.73
CA GLU A 67 -6.64 -9.57 -4.62
C GLU A 67 -5.56 -8.50 -4.86
N GLY A 68 -4.45 -8.87 -5.50
CA GLY A 68 -3.40 -7.94 -5.92
C GLY A 68 -3.88 -6.86 -6.89
N TYR A 69 -4.64 -7.26 -7.92
CA TYR A 69 -5.28 -6.34 -8.86
C TYR A 69 -6.37 -5.49 -8.19
N GLU A 70 -7.14 -6.04 -7.26
CA GLU A 70 -8.19 -5.30 -6.56
C GLU A 70 -7.64 -4.18 -5.67
N VAL A 71 -6.47 -4.39 -5.05
CA VAL A 71 -5.76 -3.32 -4.33
C VAL A 71 -5.27 -2.24 -5.30
N GLN A 72 -4.72 -2.62 -6.45
CA GLN A 72 -4.29 -1.69 -7.51
C GLN A 72 -5.47 -0.83 -7.99
N ASN A 73 -6.61 -1.45 -8.31
CA ASN A 73 -7.87 -0.81 -8.70
C ASN A 73 -8.37 0.17 -7.64
N ALA A 74 -8.34 -0.25 -6.37
CA ALA A 74 -8.80 0.57 -5.25
C ALA A 74 -7.90 1.80 -5.02
N LEU A 75 -6.58 1.65 -5.16
CA LEU A 75 -5.63 2.75 -5.06
C LEU A 75 -5.79 3.76 -6.18
N GLU A 76 -5.90 3.30 -7.44
CA GLU A 76 -6.16 4.19 -8.57
C GLU A 76 -7.46 4.97 -8.36
N THR A 77 -8.55 4.28 -7.99
CA THR A 77 -9.84 4.91 -7.71
C THR A 77 -9.71 5.98 -6.62
N TYR A 78 -8.94 5.71 -5.57
CA TYR A 78 -8.66 6.67 -4.50
C TYR A 78 -7.91 7.90 -5.04
N PHE A 79 -6.82 7.70 -5.78
CA PHE A 79 -6.03 8.79 -6.34
C PHE A 79 -6.81 9.62 -7.36
N LEU A 80 -7.63 9.00 -8.21
CA LEU A 80 -8.50 9.70 -9.16
C LEU A 80 -9.54 10.57 -8.46
N LYS A 81 -10.16 10.08 -7.39
CA LYS A 81 -11.09 10.87 -6.55
C LYS A 81 -10.40 12.08 -5.94
N LYS A 82 -9.15 11.92 -5.49
CA LYS A 82 -8.35 12.99 -4.89
C LYS A 82 -7.77 13.97 -5.91
N ARG A 83 -7.39 13.51 -7.11
CA ARG A 83 -6.90 14.35 -8.21
C ARG A 83 -7.91 15.42 -8.63
N ARG A 84 -9.21 15.14 -8.56
CA ARG A 84 -10.28 16.14 -8.81
C ARG A 84 -10.15 17.39 -7.92
N ARG A 85 -9.41 17.31 -6.80
CA ARG A 85 -9.15 18.41 -5.86
C ARG A 85 -7.77 19.08 -6.07
N LYS A 86 -6.97 18.64 -7.06
CA LYS A 86 -5.58 19.07 -7.33
C LYS A 86 -4.62 18.84 -6.15
N ASP A 87 -4.83 17.74 -5.42
CA ASP A 87 -4.13 17.42 -4.17
C ASP A 87 -2.73 16.82 -4.38
N TYR A 88 -2.33 16.45 -5.60
CA TYR A 88 -1.04 15.81 -5.90
C TYR A 88 -0.18 16.60 -6.89
N ILE A 89 1.14 16.50 -6.73
CA ILE A 89 2.13 17.13 -7.63
C ILE A 89 2.57 16.22 -8.80
N VAL A 90 2.05 15.00 -8.84
CA VAL A 90 2.33 13.97 -9.85
C VAL A 90 1.04 13.45 -10.45
N ASP A 91 1.14 12.93 -11.67
CA ASP A 91 0.09 12.15 -12.33
C ASP A 91 0.30 10.66 -12.07
N PHE A 92 -0.81 9.93 -11.95
CA PHE A 92 -0.82 8.48 -11.86
C PHE A 92 -1.14 7.90 -13.24
N GLN A 93 -0.31 6.97 -13.71
CA GLN A 93 -0.57 6.22 -14.93
C GLN A 93 -1.84 5.36 -14.74
N ASP A 94 -2.70 5.36 -15.76
CA ASP A 94 -3.89 4.50 -15.80
C ASP A 94 -3.47 3.03 -15.67
N ILE A 95 -4.11 2.29 -14.76
CA ILE A 95 -3.71 0.92 -14.44
C ILE A 95 -3.96 -0.06 -15.60
N LYS A 96 -4.91 0.22 -16.50
CA LYS A 96 -5.09 -0.61 -17.70
C LYS A 96 -3.89 -0.46 -18.62
N ASN A 97 -3.35 0.75 -18.75
CA ASN A 97 -2.11 0.98 -19.49
C ASN A 97 -0.92 0.30 -18.80
N THR A 98 -0.79 0.43 -17.48
CA THR A 98 0.26 -0.25 -16.71
C THR A 98 0.21 -1.77 -16.96
N ASN A 99 -0.96 -2.39 -16.76
CA ASN A 99 -1.12 -3.83 -16.91
C ASN A 99 -0.89 -4.28 -18.36
N ALA A 100 -1.37 -3.51 -19.34
CA ALA A 100 -1.12 -3.80 -20.75
C ALA A 100 0.38 -3.72 -21.11
N LEU A 101 1.11 -2.75 -20.59
CA LEU A 101 2.55 -2.61 -20.81
C LEU A 101 3.33 -3.76 -20.16
N LEU A 102 2.97 -4.15 -18.93
CA LEU A 102 3.55 -5.32 -18.27
C LEU A 102 3.31 -6.59 -19.12
N THR A 103 2.07 -6.86 -19.50
CA THR A 103 1.71 -8.05 -20.30
C THR A 103 2.41 -8.06 -21.65
N LYS A 104 2.52 -6.92 -22.35
CA LYS A 104 3.24 -6.82 -23.64
C LYS A 104 4.72 -7.16 -23.53
N ASN A 105 5.32 -6.97 -22.35
CA ASN A 105 6.71 -7.30 -22.07
C ASN A 105 6.86 -8.67 -21.40
N GLY A 106 5.81 -9.50 -21.40
CA GLY A 106 5.84 -10.83 -20.79
C GLY A 106 5.92 -10.80 -19.26
N ILE A 107 5.60 -9.67 -18.63
CA ILE A 107 5.62 -9.50 -17.18
C ILE A 107 4.25 -9.85 -16.61
N ASN A 108 4.25 -10.73 -15.60
CA ASN A 108 3.08 -11.21 -14.90
C ASN A 108 3.39 -11.38 -13.39
N SER A 109 2.41 -11.84 -12.63
CA SER A 109 2.52 -11.99 -11.17
C SER A 109 3.61 -12.97 -10.72
N ASP A 110 4.04 -13.91 -11.56
CA ASP A 110 5.06 -14.91 -11.22
C ASP A 110 6.48 -14.39 -11.39
N ASN A 111 6.67 -13.47 -12.34
CA ASN A 111 8.00 -13.03 -12.74
C ASN A 111 8.27 -11.55 -12.47
N ILE A 112 7.28 -10.76 -12.05
CA ILE A 112 7.47 -9.33 -11.81
C ILE A 112 8.59 -9.03 -10.80
N ASP A 113 8.79 -9.92 -9.82
CA ASP A 113 9.81 -9.77 -8.77
C ASP A 113 11.25 -9.99 -9.26
N ILE A 114 11.46 -10.53 -10.47
CA ILE A 114 12.82 -10.66 -11.05
C ILE A 114 13.32 -9.34 -11.64
N TYR A 115 12.40 -8.40 -11.93
CA TYR A 115 12.73 -7.11 -12.50
C TYR A 115 13.07 -6.10 -11.40
N THR A 116 14.11 -5.32 -11.64
CA THR A 116 14.43 -4.17 -10.78
C THR A 116 13.38 -3.08 -10.93
N THR A 117 13.28 -2.22 -9.90
CA THR A 117 12.44 -1.02 -9.96
C THR A 117 12.77 -0.17 -11.19
N GLN A 118 14.06 -0.01 -11.52
CA GLN A 118 14.48 0.77 -12.67
C GLN A 118 14.00 0.18 -14.00
N GLU A 119 14.14 -1.14 -14.19
CA GLU A 119 13.64 -1.82 -15.39
C GLU A 119 12.13 -1.66 -15.53
N LEU A 120 11.37 -1.87 -14.44
CA LEU A 120 9.93 -1.66 -14.44
C LEU A 120 9.55 -0.22 -14.80
N CYS A 121 10.24 0.78 -14.22
CA CYS A 121 9.97 2.18 -14.52
C CYS A 121 10.28 2.53 -15.98
N ASN A 122 11.38 2.00 -16.53
CA ASN A 122 11.75 2.18 -17.94
C ASN A 122 10.70 1.58 -18.89
N ILE A 123 10.27 0.35 -18.62
CA ILE A 123 9.23 -0.35 -19.40
C ILE A 123 7.90 0.42 -19.37
N LEU A 124 7.55 0.97 -18.21
CA LEU A 124 6.29 1.66 -18.01
C LEU A 124 6.32 3.14 -18.43
N GLY A 125 7.51 3.72 -18.64
CA GLY A 125 7.69 5.13 -18.95
C GLY A 125 7.26 6.05 -17.80
N VAL A 126 7.66 5.71 -16.58
CA VAL A 126 7.31 6.43 -15.34
C VAL A 126 8.54 6.74 -14.50
N ASP A 127 8.43 7.73 -13.61
CA ASP A 127 9.53 8.18 -12.74
C ASP A 127 9.61 7.37 -11.44
N ALA A 128 8.50 6.74 -11.04
CA ALA A 128 8.42 5.93 -9.83
C ALA A 128 7.29 4.90 -9.95
N VAL A 129 7.36 3.88 -9.10
CA VAL A 129 6.31 2.87 -8.96
C VAL A 129 5.78 2.84 -7.54
N ILE A 130 4.47 2.63 -7.43
CA ILE A 130 3.78 2.22 -6.21
C ILE A 130 3.55 0.72 -6.30
N ASN A 131 4.00 -0.02 -5.29
CA ASN A 131 3.72 -1.44 -5.16
C ASN A 131 3.58 -1.81 -3.68
N GLY A 132 3.43 -3.08 -3.38
CA GLY A 132 3.27 -3.50 -2.01
C GLY A 132 2.94 -4.96 -1.83
N ASN A 133 2.84 -5.33 -0.57
CA ASN A 133 2.54 -6.69 -0.15
C ASN A 133 1.27 -6.67 0.69
N LEU A 134 0.44 -7.68 0.49
CA LEU A 134 -0.82 -7.88 1.19
C LEU A 134 -0.83 -9.30 1.73
N THR A 135 -0.98 -9.47 3.04
CA THR A 135 -1.29 -10.78 3.64
C THR A 135 -2.71 -10.73 4.14
N LEU A 136 -3.55 -11.69 3.74
CA LEU A 136 -4.94 -11.76 4.14
C LEU A 136 -5.27 -13.12 4.74
N ASN A 137 -6.08 -13.11 5.79
CA ASN A 137 -6.63 -14.30 6.42
C ASN A 137 -8.06 -14.61 5.95
N ALA A 138 -8.60 -13.79 5.03
CA ALA A 138 -9.93 -13.89 4.45
C ALA A 138 -9.97 -13.17 3.09
N LEU A 139 -10.79 -13.63 2.16
CA LEU A 139 -11.02 -12.92 0.90
C LEU A 139 -11.93 -11.71 1.16
N ILE A 140 -11.54 -10.56 0.62
CA ILE A 140 -12.17 -9.26 0.89
C ILE A 140 -12.58 -8.52 -0.39
N SER A 141 -12.14 -9.03 -1.55
CA SER A 141 -12.53 -8.52 -2.85
C SER A 141 -13.95 -8.96 -3.24
N LYS A 142 -14.64 -8.12 -4.03
CA LYS A 142 -15.96 -8.48 -4.57
C LYS A 142 -15.78 -9.43 -5.75
N GLY A 143 -16.66 -10.42 -5.90
CA GLY A 143 -16.66 -11.34 -7.05
C GLY A 143 -15.93 -12.67 -6.80
N VAL A 144 -15.18 -12.78 -5.71
CA VAL A 144 -14.70 -14.06 -5.20
C VAL A 144 -15.80 -14.65 -4.32
N SER A 145 -16.69 -15.44 -4.92
CA SER A 145 -17.80 -16.06 -4.19
C SER A 145 -17.41 -17.46 -3.72
N THR A 146 -16.90 -17.57 -2.49
CA THR A 146 -16.90 -18.85 -1.78
C THR A 146 -17.84 -18.79 -0.57
N SER A 147 -18.46 -19.93 -0.22
CA SER A 147 -19.31 -20.04 0.97
C SER A 147 -18.56 -19.69 2.27
N TYR A 148 -17.24 -19.89 2.27
CA TYR A 148 -16.32 -19.60 3.36
C TYR A 148 -16.09 -18.10 3.60
N ASP A 149 -15.99 -17.30 2.53
CA ASP A 149 -15.65 -15.87 2.60
C ASP A 149 -16.73 -15.06 3.30
N LEU A 150 -17.99 -15.35 2.99
CA LEU A 150 -19.14 -14.69 3.63
C LEU A 150 -19.20 -15.02 5.11
N ILE A 151 -18.95 -16.27 5.50
CA ILE A 151 -19.04 -16.71 6.89
C ILE A 151 -17.90 -16.12 7.73
N SER A 152 -16.65 -16.22 7.28
CA SER A 152 -15.49 -15.70 8.02
C SER A 152 -15.53 -14.17 8.16
N PHE A 153 -15.92 -13.47 7.10
CA PHE A 153 -16.08 -12.02 7.06
C PHE A 153 -17.16 -11.52 8.03
N ILE A 154 -18.26 -12.26 8.19
CA ILE A 154 -19.38 -11.94 9.09
C ILE A 154 -19.07 -12.36 10.54
N THR A 155 -18.38 -13.48 10.78
CA THR A 155 -18.34 -14.14 12.11
C THR A 155 -17.01 -14.04 12.88
N GLY A 156 -15.84 -13.88 12.24
CA GLY A 156 -14.53 -14.06 12.90
C GLY A 156 -13.95 -12.88 13.71
N LYS A 157 -13.69 -13.03 15.02
CA LYS A 157 -13.14 -12.00 15.95
C LYS A 157 -11.72 -11.44 15.63
N SER A 158 -11.05 -11.91 14.58
CA SER A 158 -9.63 -11.62 14.29
C SER A 158 -9.42 -10.54 13.22
N ASP A 159 -8.22 -9.93 13.21
CA ASP A 159 -7.77 -9.05 12.14
C ASP A 159 -7.71 -9.81 10.80
N TYR A 160 -8.05 -9.10 9.72
CA TYR A 160 -8.13 -9.63 8.36
C TYR A 160 -6.77 -9.79 7.69
N GLY A 161 -5.72 -9.14 8.21
CA GLY A 161 -4.39 -9.26 7.65
C GLY A 161 -3.52 -8.01 7.80
N ARG A 162 -2.58 -7.81 6.88
CA ARG A 162 -1.68 -6.65 6.83
C ARG A 162 -1.46 -6.21 5.39
N ILE A 163 -1.33 -4.91 5.20
CA ILE A 163 -0.97 -4.31 3.91
C ILE A 163 0.21 -3.37 4.10
N ALA A 164 1.14 -3.42 3.15
CA ALA A 164 2.24 -2.48 3.02
C ALA A 164 2.17 -1.82 1.65
N ILE A 165 2.14 -0.48 1.59
CA ILE A 165 2.32 0.31 0.38
C ILE A 165 3.74 0.87 0.37
N LYS A 166 4.43 0.73 -0.75
CA LYS A 166 5.78 1.22 -0.99
C LYS A 166 5.78 2.11 -2.23
N ILE A 167 6.69 3.07 -2.22
CA ILE A 167 7.01 3.94 -3.35
C ILE A 167 8.50 3.80 -3.57
N SER A 168 8.90 3.46 -4.79
CA SER A 168 10.30 3.31 -5.16
C SER A 168 10.63 4.21 -6.35
N ASP A 169 11.82 4.78 -6.31
CA ASP A 169 12.36 5.68 -7.33
C ASP A 169 12.76 4.91 -8.59
N GLY A 170 12.36 5.39 -9.77
CA GLY A 170 12.66 4.76 -11.04
C GLY A 170 14.08 4.98 -11.54
N ASN A 171 14.75 6.05 -11.10
CA ASN A 171 16.13 6.32 -11.53
C ASN A 171 17.15 5.51 -10.70
N THR A 172 17.00 5.49 -9.38
CA THR A 172 17.96 4.87 -8.45
C THR A 172 17.51 3.51 -7.90
N GLY A 173 16.25 3.14 -8.08
CA GLY A 173 15.65 1.94 -7.49
C GLY A 173 15.40 2.03 -5.97
N LYS A 174 15.73 3.16 -5.33
CA LYS A 174 15.66 3.31 -3.88
C LYS A 174 14.21 3.35 -3.40
N LEU A 175 13.96 2.71 -2.25
CA LEU A 175 12.71 2.89 -1.50
C LEU A 175 12.64 4.33 -1.01
N LEU A 176 11.63 5.06 -1.48
CA LEU A 176 11.37 6.45 -1.14
C LEU A 176 10.45 6.58 0.07
N TRP A 177 9.44 5.71 0.14
CA TRP A 177 8.42 5.79 1.17
C TRP A 177 7.75 4.44 1.35
N LYS A 178 7.45 4.07 2.60
CA LYS A 178 6.69 2.87 2.92
C LYS A 178 5.69 3.18 4.02
N TYR A 179 4.49 2.65 3.90
CA TYR A 179 3.51 2.62 4.99
C TYR A 179 2.96 1.22 5.16
N GLU A 180 2.86 0.79 6.40
CA GLU A 180 2.35 -0.53 6.76
C GLU A 180 1.25 -0.42 7.79
N LYS A 181 0.20 -1.24 7.61
CA LYS A 181 -0.94 -1.23 8.51
C LYS A 181 -1.57 -2.63 8.62
N ALA A 182 -2.00 -2.97 9.82
CA ALA A 182 -2.94 -4.08 10.02
C ALA A 182 -4.31 -3.75 9.40
N ILE A 183 -4.90 -4.73 8.73
CA ILE A 183 -6.27 -4.69 8.23
C ILE A 183 -7.14 -5.31 9.32
N THR A 184 -7.93 -4.47 9.97
CA THR A 184 -8.85 -4.88 11.03
C THR A 184 -10.29 -4.81 10.56
N ARG A 185 -11.22 -5.37 11.32
CA ARG A 185 -12.68 -5.21 11.10
C ARG A 185 -13.15 -3.76 10.92
N LYS A 186 -12.46 -2.82 11.57
CA LYS A 186 -12.77 -1.39 11.50
C LYS A 186 -12.24 -0.72 10.23
N SER A 187 -11.38 -1.40 9.46
CA SER A 187 -10.73 -0.83 8.29
C SER A 187 -11.66 -0.76 7.09
N GLY A 188 -12.66 -1.65 7.00
CA GLY A 188 -13.64 -1.61 5.93
C GLY A 188 -14.25 -2.97 5.66
N LYS A 189 -15.27 -2.97 4.81
CA LYS A 189 -16.03 -4.18 4.44
C LYS A 189 -15.65 -4.80 3.09
N ASN A 190 -14.71 -4.20 2.38
CA ASN A 190 -14.18 -4.69 1.10
C ASN A 190 -12.84 -4.00 0.83
N THR A 191 -12.12 -4.49 -0.17
CA THR A 191 -10.81 -3.96 -0.59
C THR A 191 -10.84 -2.44 -0.77
N PHE A 192 -11.83 -1.90 -1.50
CA PHE A 192 -11.94 -0.45 -1.69
C PHE A 192 -12.07 0.32 -0.38
N ALA A 193 -12.96 -0.10 0.53
CA ALA A 193 -13.16 0.57 1.82
C ALA A 193 -11.89 0.51 2.70
N ILE A 194 -11.19 -0.62 2.68
CA ILE A 194 -9.91 -0.81 3.42
C ILE A 194 -8.85 0.14 2.89
N ILE A 195 -8.64 0.18 1.57
CA ILE A 195 -7.68 1.08 0.93
C ILE A 195 -8.08 2.54 1.18
N GLU A 196 -9.37 2.88 1.08
CA GLU A 196 -9.83 4.25 1.30
C GLU A 196 -9.62 4.71 2.75
N ASP A 197 -9.97 3.92 3.76
CA ASP A 197 -9.70 4.22 5.18
C ASP A 197 -8.20 4.36 5.44
N MET A 198 -7.42 3.42 4.90
CA MET A 198 -5.97 3.42 5.03
C MET A 198 -5.38 4.71 4.46
N MET A 199 -5.71 5.05 3.21
CA MET A 199 -5.20 6.22 2.51
C MET A 199 -5.70 7.53 3.12
N LYS A 200 -6.96 7.60 3.59
CA LYS A 200 -7.50 8.77 4.32
C LYS A 200 -6.66 9.12 5.56
N LYS A 201 -6.18 8.12 6.30
CA LYS A 201 -5.36 8.32 7.51
C LYS A 201 -3.96 8.84 7.22
N ILE A 202 -3.45 8.60 6.01
CA ILE A 202 -2.09 8.99 5.61
C ILE A 202 -2.05 10.08 4.54
N THR A 203 -3.19 10.59 4.05
CA THR A 203 -3.20 11.54 2.93
C THR A 203 -2.27 12.72 3.16
N ARG A 204 -2.35 13.36 4.33
CA ARG A 204 -1.49 14.50 4.69
C ARG A 204 -0.02 14.15 4.90
N LYS A 205 0.30 12.86 5.00
CA LYS A 205 1.66 12.32 5.14
C LYS A 205 2.15 11.68 3.84
N PHE A 206 1.27 11.51 2.85
CA PHE A 206 1.60 10.95 1.55
C PHE A 206 2.61 11.87 0.86
N PRO A 207 3.70 11.34 0.31
CA PRO A 207 4.87 12.16 0.02
C PRO A 207 4.70 13.06 -1.22
N TYR A 208 3.73 12.77 -2.10
CA TYR A 208 3.38 13.63 -3.23
C TYR A 208 2.15 14.52 -2.99
N ASP A 209 1.66 14.60 -1.74
CA ASP A 209 0.56 15.50 -1.38
C ASP A 209 1.02 16.96 -1.39
N LYS A 210 0.27 17.82 -2.09
CA LYS A 210 0.64 19.23 -2.31
C LYS A 210 0.64 20.04 -1.02
N GLU A 211 -0.29 19.78 -0.10
CA GLU A 211 -0.35 20.51 1.17
C GLU A 211 0.81 20.11 2.09
N LYS A 212 1.20 18.82 2.09
CA LYS A 212 2.41 18.37 2.79
C LYS A 212 3.65 19.14 2.32
N ILE A 213 3.82 19.33 1.02
CA ILE A 213 4.96 20.05 0.44
C ILE A 213 4.95 21.52 0.87
N LYS A 214 3.79 22.21 0.73
CA LYS A 214 3.64 23.61 1.18
C LYS A 214 3.98 23.81 2.66
N VAL A 215 3.51 22.91 3.53
CA VAL A 215 3.78 22.99 4.98
C VAL A 215 5.28 22.81 5.25
N LYS A 216 5.96 21.88 4.54
CA LYS A 216 7.42 21.72 4.66
C LYS A 216 8.17 22.96 4.19
N GLU A 217 7.78 23.58 3.08
CA GLU A 217 8.42 24.80 2.55
C GLU A 217 8.30 25.98 3.52
N LYS A 218 7.11 26.18 4.12
CA LYS A 218 6.90 27.23 5.13
C LYS A 218 7.77 27.06 6.37
N ASN A 219 8.03 25.83 6.79
CA ASN A 219 8.85 25.55 7.98
C ASN A 219 10.36 25.67 7.72
N LYS A 220 10.78 25.85 6.46
CA LYS A 220 12.19 26.09 6.08
C LYS A 220 12.53 27.59 5.98
N GLN A 221 11.52 28.46 5.97
CA GLN A 221 11.65 29.92 6.02
C GLN A 221 11.63 30.39 7.48
#